data_AF-C8P5H3-F1
#
_entry.id   AF-C8P5H3-F1
#
_cell.length_a   1.000
_cell.length_b   1.000
_cell.length_c   1.000
_cell.angle_alpha   90.00
_cell.angle_beta   90.00
_cell.angle_gamma   90.00
#
_symmetry.space_group_name_H-M   'P 1'
#
loop_
_entity.id
_entity.type
_entity.pdbx_description
1 polymer ?
#
loop_
_entity_poly.entity_id
_entity_poly.type
_entity_poly.pdbx_seq_one_letter_code
_entity_poly.pdbx_strand_id
1 'polypeptide(L)'
;MGQIWKEGIKMNTSTVKSKRPFGFYVCSLGFTFERAAFYTVKYMLAIWIATSVAKGGLGLTDVKAASMAASFLAWTYIAPVFGGYVADYWLNPRLCVALGMILMGIGYAVAWQAHSIGMVWLMIILVAIGTGLFKGNLSGINGLLFNDERELNEAFSIQYSFVNVGSFTGTTFIVLLIASWGFNLVFLLCAVLMFVDAIWFICNMRSLGDAGKKPFKVDQRKFNTVATTKKEKENEEKNKPLTSGDKKRIAAIILVTLFSVIFWMVWYMAYMPVYYYFGHGDGADFLNRANWMIGSFDVPTSYFDSMNAIVCIALGPIFGRLWTKLAERPQGDMSMFKKTALGIIFIGFAYVAMVLADMVGHGHTSLWWIALVAILMSVGEMVFSPMGNSFITKLAPAKVMGLLLGFWPIAVFFATLIYPQVYALLKTSNPARFQMGYGILAAIVIILGLILWFASRKLDALEKS
;
A
#
# COMPACT_ATOMS: atom_id res chain seq x y z
N MET A 1 38.72 -5.12 34.32
CA MET A 1 38.60 -4.51 32.98
C MET A 1 37.28 -3.74 32.88
N GLY A 2 37.15 -2.65 33.63
CA GLY A 2 35.87 -1.99 33.92
C GLY A 2 35.86 -0.49 33.65
N GLN A 3 36.51 0.00 32.58
CA GLN A 3 36.64 1.45 32.38
C GLN A 3 36.76 1.93 30.92
N ILE A 4 36.25 1.17 29.94
CA ILE A 4 36.26 1.58 28.50
C ILE A 4 34.84 1.76 27.91
N TRP A 5 33.77 1.53 28.70
CA TRP A 5 32.38 1.61 28.23
C TRP A 5 31.58 2.85 28.68
N LYS A 6 32.24 3.90 29.22
CA LYS A 6 31.54 5.06 29.81
C LYS A 6 31.68 6.41 29.10
N GLU A 7 32.39 6.49 27.97
CA GLU A 7 32.52 7.76 27.25
C GLU A 7 32.25 7.56 25.76
N GLY A 8 31.12 8.10 25.28
CA GLY A 8 30.92 8.25 23.82
C GLY A 8 29.53 8.04 23.23
N ILE A 9 28.44 8.00 24.01
CA ILE A 9 27.10 8.30 23.44
C ILE A 9 26.43 9.34 24.34
N LYS A 10 26.91 10.59 24.24
CA LYS A 10 26.00 11.71 24.45
C LYS A 10 24.96 11.58 23.34
N MET A 11 23.80 11.02 23.66
CA MET A 11 22.60 11.25 22.86
C MET A 11 22.35 12.75 22.89
N ASN A 12 22.94 13.45 21.93
CA ASN A 12 22.53 14.79 21.62
C ASN A 12 21.12 14.62 21.02
N THR A 13 20.11 14.71 21.87
CA THR A 13 18.73 15.02 21.49
C THR A 13 18.67 16.46 20.99
N SER A 14 19.56 16.82 20.05
CA SER A 14 19.36 17.99 19.23
C SER A 14 18.21 17.62 18.31
N THR A 15 17.00 17.98 18.73
CA THR A 15 15.85 18.10 17.84
C THR A 15 16.34 18.84 16.61
N VAL A 16 16.46 18.14 15.48
CA VAL A 16 16.84 18.76 14.22
C VAL A 16 15.66 19.62 13.80
N LYS A 17 15.58 20.84 14.34
CA LYS A 17 14.68 21.89 13.85
C LYS A 17 15.32 22.53 12.62
N SER A 18 15.61 21.70 11.62
CA SER A 18 15.81 22.18 10.25
C SER A 18 14.41 22.41 9.67
N LYS A 19 14.09 23.66 9.29
CA LYS A 19 12.83 23.97 8.61
C LYS A 19 12.90 23.28 7.23
N ARG A 20 12.10 22.21 7.06
CA ARG A 20 12.09 21.40 5.82
C ARG A 20 11.90 22.30 4.58
N PRO A 21 12.58 21.99 3.46
CA PRO A 21 12.51 22.80 2.25
C PRO A 21 11.06 22.89 1.75
N PHE A 22 10.66 24.02 1.18
CA PHE A 22 9.28 24.16 0.68
C PHE A 22 8.92 23.10 -0.38
N GLY A 23 9.89 22.71 -1.22
CA GLY A 23 9.74 21.62 -2.17
C GLY A 23 9.30 20.29 -1.55
N PHE A 24 9.65 20.02 -0.28
CA PHE A 24 9.18 18.83 0.43
C PHE A 24 7.67 18.83 0.61
N TYR A 25 7.11 19.98 0.98
CA TYR A 25 5.65 20.13 1.13
C TYR A 25 4.95 20.11 -0.22
N VAL A 26 5.57 20.65 -1.27
CA VAL A 26 5.05 20.55 -2.64
C VAL A 26 4.89 19.08 -3.05
N CYS A 27 5.93 18.26 -2.85
CA CYS A 27 5.87 16.83 -3.15
C CYS A 27 4.91 16.06 -2.23
N SER A 28 4.90 16.37 -0.93
CA SER A 28 4.05 15.67 0.04
C SER A 28 2.56 15.97 -0.16
N LEU A 29 2.22 17.21 -0.52
CA LEU A 29 0.87 17.57 -0.92
C LEU A 29 0.47 16.89 -2.23
N GLY A 30 1.39 16.72 -3.18
CA GLY A 30 1.10 15.94 -4.39
C GLY A 30 0.71 14.50 -4.09
N PHE A 31 1.40 13.85 -3.13
CA PHE A 31 0.92 12.56 -2.63
C PHE A 31 -0.46 12.65 -1.97
N THR A 32 -0.79 13.75 -1.28
CA THR A 32 -2.09 13.88 -0.61
C THR A 32 -3.24 13.96 -1.61
N PHE A 33 -3.14 14.83 -2.61
CA PHE A 33 -4.16 14.97 -3.66
C PHE A 33 -4.32 13.67 -4.44
N GLU A 34 -3.21 13.10 -4.90
CA GLU A 34 -3.22 11.88 -5.67
C GLU A 34 -3.78 10.70 -4.86
N ARG A 35 -3.44 10.57 -3.58
CA ARG A 35 -4.00 9.52 -2.71
C ARG A 35 -5.48 9.75 -2.43
N ALA A 36 -5.93 10.98 -2.24
CA ALA A 36 -7.36 11.27 -2.08
C ALA A 36 -8.16 10.81 -3.30
N ALA A 37 -7.71 11.14 -4.51
CA ALA A 37 -8.37 10.69 -5.74
C ALA A 37 -8.26 9.16 -5.92
N PHE A 38 -7.07 8.59 -5.75
CA PHE A 38 -6.80 7.16 -5.92
C PHE A 38 -7.66 6.28 -5.00
N TYR A 39 -7.73 6.59 -3.71
CA TYR A 39 -8.49 5.77 -2.77
C TYR A 39 -10.00 5.96 -2.91
N THR A 40 -10.46 7.15 -3.30
CA THR A 40 -11.86 7.36 -3.70
C THR A 40 -12.22 6.46 -4.88
N VAL A 41 -11.42 6.49 -5.95
CA VAL A 41 -11.67 5.70 -7.17
C VAL A 41 -11.50 4.20 -6.94
N LYS A 42 -10.55 3.78 -6.11
CA LYS A 42 -10.38 2.38 -5.69
C LYS A 42 -11.68 1.83 -5.09
N TYR A 43 -12.26 2.56 -4.12
CA TYR A 43 -13.54 2.18 -3.51
C TYR A 43 -14.66 2.22 -4.57
N MET A 44 -14.76 3.31 -5.34
CA MET A 44 -15.80 3.47 -6.35
C MET A 44 -15.77 2.35 -7.39
N LEU A 45 -14.62 1.87 -7.85
CA LEU A 45 -14.57 0.78 -8.82
C LEU A 45 -15.20 -0.51 -8.30
N ALA A 46 -15.06 -0.81 -7.01
CA ALA A 46 -15.76 -1.93 -6.41
C ALA A 46 -17.28 -1.65 -6.37
N ILE A 47 -17.71 -0.49 -5.90
CA ILE A 47 -19.13 -0.24 -5.69
C ILE A 47 -19.89 0.11 -6.98
N TRP A 48 -19.44 1.13 -7.72
CA TRP A 48 -20.08 1.69 -8.91
C TRP A 48 -20.35 0.66 -10.01
N ILE A 49 -19.40 -0.25 -10.24
CA ILE A 49 -19.55 -1.27 -11.29
C ILE A 49 -20.69 -2.25 -10.93
N ALA A 50 -20.85 -2.57 -9.64
CA ALA A 50 -21.87 -3.48 -9.14
C ALA A 50 -23.23 -2.79 -8.85
N THR A 51 -23.23 -1.48 -8.67
CA THR A 51 -24.45 -0.69 -8.52
C THR A 51 -25.33 -0.78 -9.77
N SER A 52 -26.64 -0.88 -9.59
CA SER A 52 -27.62 -0.95 -10.67
C SER A 52 -27.60 0.29 -11.57
N VAL A 53 -27.96 0.10 -12.85
CA VAL A 53 -28.03 1.19 -13.84
C VAL A 53 -29.03 2.28 -13.41
N ALA A 54 -30.14 1.88 -12.78
CA ALA A 54 -31.15 2.82 -12.26
C ALA A 54 -30.60 3.78 -11.18
N LYS A 55 -29.51 3.41 -10.51
CA LYS A 55 -28.83 4.19 -9.47
C LYS A 55 -27.50 4.80 -9.97
N GLY A 56 -27.27 4.80 -11.28
CA GLY A 56 -26.10 5.39 -11.91
C GLY A 56 -24.84 4.50 -11.91
N GLY A 57 -24.98 3.21 -11.61
CA GLY A 57 -23.91 2.22 -11.76
C GLY A 57 -23.90 1.52 -13.12
N LEU A 58 -23.05 0.50 -13.27
CA LEU A 58 -22.96 -0.29 -14.51
C LEU A 58 -23.80 -1.58 -14.51
N GLY A 59 -24.38 -1.94 -13.35
CA GLY A 59 -25.24 -3.11 -13.20
C GLY A 59 -24.56 -4.45 -13.45
N LEU A 60 -23.24 -4.53 -13.26
CA LEU A 60 -22.47 -5.77 -13.41
C LEU A 60 -22.39 -6.54 -12.08
N THR A 61 -21.83 -7.73 -12.12
CA THR A 61 -21.65 -8.53 -10.90
C THR A 61 -20.55 -7.96 -10.01
N ASP A 62 -20.68 -8.19 -8.71
CA ASP A 62 -19.64 -7.95 -7.70
C ASP A 62 -18.28 -8.60 -8.05
N VAL A 63 -18.27 -9.80 -8.65
CA VAL A 63 -17.04 -10.47 -9.10
C VAL A 63 -16.39 -9.67 -10.22
N LYS A 64 -17.17 -9.12 -11.14
CA LYS A 64 -16.66 -8.28 -12.23
C LYS A 64 -16.11 -6.98 -11.68
N ALA A 65 -16.84 -6.34 -10.77
CA ALA A 65 -16.41 -5.14 -10.07
C ALA A 65 -15.10 -5.37 -9.29
N ALA A 66 -15.05 -6.45 -8.49
CA ALA A 66 -13.87 -6.90 -7.77
C ALA A 66 -12.67 -7.09 -8.71
N SER A 67 -12.86 -7.78 -9.84
CA SER A 67 -11.79 -8.03 -10.82
C SER A 67 -11.25 -6.75 -11.45
N MET A 68 -12.11 -5.77 -11.75
CA MET A 68 -11.69 -4.50 -12.34
C MET A 68 -11.01 -3.58 -11.32
N ALA A 69 -11.53 -3.49 -10.10
CA ALA A 69 -10.87 -2.81 -8.99
C ALA A 69 -9.50 -3.44 -8.69
N ALA A 70 -9.40 -4.77 -8.76
CA ALA A 70 -8.13 -5.46 -8.59
C ALA A 70 -7.14 -5.19 -9.72
N SER A 71 -7.62 -5.10 -10.97
CA SER A 71 -6.79 -4.76 -12.13
C SER A 71 -6.25 -3.33 -12.03
N PHE A 72 -7.08 -2.40 -11.57
CA PHE A 72 -6.66 -1.03 -11.25
C PHE A 72 -5.51 -1.01 -10.23
N LEU A 73 -5.62 -1.80 -9.16
CA LEU A 73 -4.56 -1.95 -8.18
C LEU A 73 -3.32 -2.63 -8.79
N ALA A 74 -3.46 -3.76 -9.47
CA ALA A 74 -2.35 -4.51 -10.05
C ALA A 74 -1.46 -3.59 -10.91
N TRP A 75 -2.06 -2.93 -11.90
CA TRP A 75 -1.31 -2.11 -12.85
C TRP A 75 -0.68 -0.88 -12.21
N THR A 76 -1.34 -0.25 -11.23
CA THR A 76 -0.80 0.92 -10.52
C THR A 76 0.35 0.58 -9.57
N TYR A 77 0.50 -0.69 -9.14
CA TYR A 77 1.64 -1.15 -8.35
C TYR A 77 2.86 -1.52 -9.19
N ILE A 78 2.67 -2.09 -10.39
CA ILE A 78 3.78 -2.48 -11.27
C ILE A 78 4.27 -1.36 -12.18
N ALA A 79 3.38 -0.46 -12.62
CA ALA A 79 3.72 0.65 -13.52
C ALA A 79 4.87 1.55 -13.03
N PRO A 80 5.03 1.83 -11.72
CA PRO A 80 6.15 2.63 -11.21
C PRO A 80 7.53 2.05 -11.51
N VAL A 81 7.65 0.72 -11.68
CA VAL A 81 8.91 0.08 -12.08
C VAL A 81 9.33 0.57 -13.47
N PHE A 82 8.38 0.61 -14.41
CA PHE A 82 8.63 1.09 -15.77
C PHE A 82 8.81 2.61 -15.82
N GLY A 83 7.99 3.38 -15.09
CA GLY A 83 8.10 4.84 -15.07
C GLY A 83 9.39 5.34 -14.39
N GLY A 84 9.91 4.60 -13.40
CA GLY A 84 11.24 4.84 -12.83
C GLY A 84 12.35 4.58 -13.85
N TYR A 85 12.27 3.48 -14.61
CA TYR A 85 13.22 3.22 -15.70
C TYR A 85 13.22 4.35 -16.74
N VAL A 86 12.06 4.86 -17.14
CA VAL A 86 11.98 5.99 -18.08
C VAL A 86 12.66 7.25 -17.50
N ALA A 87 12.48 7.54 -16.22
CA ALA A 87 13.08 8.71 -15.56
C ALA A 87 14.58 8.53 -15.24
N ASP A 88 15.07 7.29 -15.17
CA ASP A 88 16.47 6.99 -14.96
C ASP A 88 17.31 7.32 -16.21
N TYR A 89 16.78 7.05 -17.40
CA TYR A 89 17.56 7.10 -18.64
C TYR A 89 17.11 8.16 -19.65
N TRP A 90 15.81 8.45 -19.75
CA TRP A 90 15.27 9.16 -20.93
C TRP A 90 14.65 10.51 -20.59
N LEU A 91 13.73 10.55 -19.62
CA LEU A 91 12.99 11.76 -19.28
C LEU A 91 13.46 12.36 -17.96
N ASN A 92 13.37 13.67 -17.82
CA ASN A 92 13.62 14.28 -16.52
C ASN A 92 12.45 13.94 -15.55
N PRO A 93 12.74 13.65 -14.27
CA PRO A 93 11.71 13.27 -13.30
C PRO A 93 10.59 14.29 -13.11
N ARG A 94 10.87 15.60 -13.22
CA ARG A 94 9.83 16.64 -13.06
C ARG A 94 8.76 16.53 -14.14
N LEU A 95 9.16 16.30 -15.37
CA LEU A 95 8.26 16.11 -16.50
C LEU A 95 7.44 14.82 -16.32
N CYS A 96 8.08 13.73 -15.90
CA CYS A 96 7.38 12.48 -15.61
C CYS A 96 6.28 12.68 -14.56
N VAL A 97 6.57 13.36 -13.45
CA VAL A 97 5.58 13.63 -12.41
C VAL A 97 4.40 14.46 -12.94
N ALA A 98 4.68 15.56 -13.64
CA ALA A 98 3.64 16.42 -14.18
C ALA A 98 2.75 15.69 -15.20
N LEU A 99 3.36 14.95 -16.14
CA LEU A 99 2.64 14.12 -17.11
C LEU A 99 1.84 13.02 -16.41
N GLY A 100 2.39 12.43 -15.34
CA GLY A 100 1.74 11.43 -14.53
C GLY A 100 0.44 11.95 -13.90
N MET A 101 0.49 13.12 -13.25
CA MET A 101 -0.69 13.77 -12.67
C MET A 101 -1.76 14.08 -13.72
N ILE A 102 -1.36 14.66 -14.86
CA ILE A 102 -2.27 14.99 -15.96
C ILE A 102 -2.92 13.72 -16.53
N LEU A 103 -2.15 12.65 -16.75
CA LEU A 103 -2.67 11.42 -17.33
C LEU A 103 -3.66 10.71 -16.40
N MET A 104 -3.40 10.72 -15.09
CA MET A 104 -4.37 10.23 -14.08
C MET A 104 -5.66 11.08 -14.10
N GLY A 105 -5.53 12.41 -14.19
CA GLY A 105 -6.68 13.32 -14.33
C GLY A 105 -7.52 13.03 -15.58
N ILE A 106 -6.88 12.81 -16.74
CA ILE A 106 -7.57 12.40 -17.98
C ILE A 106 -8.25 11.06 -17.79
N GLY A 107 -7.60 10.09 -17.13
CA GLY A 107 -8.22 8.80 -16.82
C GLY A 107 -9.52 8.95 -16.01
N TYR A 108 -9.50 9.75 -14.93
CA TYR A 108 -10.71 10.00 -14.15
C TYR A 108 -11.77 10.80 -14.93
N ALA A 109 -11.37 11.69 -15.84
CA ALA A 109 -12.30 12.39 -16.74
C ALA A 109 -12.94 11.43 -17.76
N VAL A 110 -12.25 10.37 -18.18
CA VAL A 110 -12.84 9.29 -18.98
C VAL A 110 -13.89 8.54 -18.15
N ALA A 111 -13.62 8.26 -16.86
CA ALA A 111 -14.59 7.60 -15.98
C ALA A 111 -15.83 8.46 -15.68
N TRP A 112 -15.68 9.79 -15.62
CA TRP A 112 -16.81 10.71 -15.47
C TRP A 112 -17.89 10.50 -16.55
N GLN A 113 -17.48 10.19 -17.78
CA GLN A 113 -18.39 9.91 -18.90
C GLN A 113 -18.50 8.42 -19.23
N ALA A 114 -18.11 7.52 -18.33
CA ALA A 114 -18.08 6.09 -18.64
C ALA A 114 -19.46 5.46 -18.55
N HIS A 115 -19.90 4.86 -19.66
CA HIS A 115 -21.15 4.09 -19.77
C HIS A 115 -20.89 2.65 -20.24
N SER A 116 -19.61 2.26 -20.37
CA SER A 116 -19.20 0.95 -20.86
C SER A 116 -17.94 0.46 -20.16
N ILE A 117 -17.77 -0.86 -20.12
CA ILE A 117 -16.58 -1.53 -19.58
C ILE A 117 -15.30 -1.07 -20.31
N GLY A 118 -15.39 -0.77 -21.61
CA GLY A 118 -14.26 -0.29 -22.41
C GLY A 118 -13.71 1.04 -21.89
N MET A 119 -14.58 1.97 -21.50
CA MET A 119 -14.16 3.26 -20.92
C MET A 119 -13.54 3.09 -19.54
N VAL A 120 -14.03 2.13 -18.75
CA VAL A 120 -13.40 1.80 -17.46
C VAL A 120 -11.98 1.26 -17.67
N TRP A 121 -11.78 0.37 -18.64
CA TRP A 121 -10.43 -0.12 -18.98
C TRP A 121 -9.52 1.00 -19.49
N LEU A 122 -10.04 1.89 -20.33
CA LEU A 122 -9.28 3.06 -20.78
C LEU A 122 -8.84 3.93 -19.59
N MET A 123 -9.74 4.19 -18.64
CA MET A 123 -9.39 4.89 -17.39
C MET A 123 -8.29 4.14 -16.62
N ILE A 124 -8.43 2.82 -16.41
CA ILE A 124 -7.44 2.01 -15.68
C ILE A 124 -6.06 2.10 -16.35
N ILE A 125 -6.00 2.02 -17.68
CA ILE A 125 -4.74 2.10 -18.43
C ILE A 125 -4.09 3.48 -18.26
N LEU A 126 -4.87 4.55 -18.44
CA LEU A 126 -4.37 5.92 -18.30
C LEU A 126 -3.88 6.19 -16.87
N VAL A 127 -4.65 5.79 -15.86
CA VAL A 127 -4.27 5.96 -14.46
C VAL A 127 -3.04 5.12 -14.11
N ALA A 128 -2.94 3.88 -14.59
CA ALA A 128 -1.78 3.03 -14.36
C ALA A 128 -0.50 3.64 -14.93
N ILE A 129 -0.52 4.09 -16.20
CA ILE A 129 0.62 4.77 -16.82
C ILE A 129 0.96 6.05 -16.05
N GLY A 130 -0.06 6.82 -15.67
CA GLY A 130 0.11 8.08 -14.94
C GLY A 130 0.73 7.88 -13.56
N THR A 131 0.23 6.90 -12.80
CA THR A 131 0.81 6.46 -11.51
C THR A 131 2.25 5.98 -11.70
N GLY A 132 2.54 5.27 -12.81
CA GLY A 132 3.88 4.82 -13.14
C GLY A 132 4.88 5.95 -13.27
N LEU A 133 4.50 7.02 -13.97
CA LEU A 133 5.34 8.21 -14.13
C LEU A 133 5.38 9.10 -12.88
N PHE A 134 4.38 9.02 -12.01
CA PHE A 134 4.26 9.86 -10.82
C PHE A 134 4.98 9.27 -9.60
N LYS A 135 4.62 8.07 -9.14
CA LYS A 135 4.82 7.64 -7.75
C LYS A 135 6.29 7.50 -7.37
N GLY A 136 7.04 6.73 -8.16
CA GLY A 136 8.48 6.53 -7.95
C GLY A 136 9.28 7.82 -8.15
N ASN A 137 8.93 8.57 -9.20
CA ASN A 137 9.66 9.77 -9.59
C ASN A 137 9.47 10.92 -8.61
N LEU A 138 8.25 11.13 -8.09
CA LEU A 138 7.98 12.14 -7.07
C LEU A 138 8.71 11.82 -5.76
N SER A 139 8.73 10.55 -5.35
CA SER A 139 9.48 10.10 -4.18
C SER A 139 10.99 10.30 -4.37
N GLY A 140 11.51 10.02 -5.58
CA GLY A 140 12.91 10.25 -5.93
C GLY A 140 13.29 11.74 -5.89
N ILE A 141 12.45 12.62 -6.45
CA ILE A 141 12.64 14.08 -6.38
C ILE A 141 12.66 14.55 -4.92
N ASN A 142 11.70 14.09 -4.10
CA ASN A 142 11.62 14.50 -2.71
C ASN A 142 12.86 14.07 -1.91
N GLY A 143 13.36 12.85 -2.18
CA GLY A 143 14.60 12.38 -1.59
C GLY A 143 15.80 13.28 -1.89
N LEU A 144 15.93 13.75 -3.13
CA LEU A 144 17.02 14.65 -3.55
C LEU A 144 16.99 16.06 -2.91
N LEU A 145 15.99 16.37 -2.09
CA LEU A 145 15.92 17.65 -1.36
C LEU A 145 16.69 17.64 -0.04
N PHE A 146 17.11 16.47 0.44
CA PHE A 146 17.79 16.31 1.71
C PHE A 146 19.21 15.78 1.48
N ASN A 147 20.17 16.28 2.28
CA ASN A 147 21.57 15.84 2.22
C ASN A 147 21.96 14.96 3.41
N ASP A 148 21.19 15.02 4.51
CA ASP A 148 21.38 14.23 5.73
C ASP A 148 20.41 13.06 5.79
N GLU A 149 20.90 11.88 6.17
CA GLU A 149 20.11 10.65 6.20
C GLU A 149 19.07 10.63 7.33
N ARG A 150 19.35 11.26 8.47
CA ARG A 150 18.37 11.34 9.57
C ARG A 150 17.22 12.26 9.17
N GLU A 151 17.54 13.43 8.60
CA GLU A 151 16.52 14.35 8.07
C GLU A 151 15.66 13.68 6.99
N LEU A 152 16.29 12.92 6.08
CA LEU A 152 15.60 12.17 5.04
C LEU A 152 14.62 11.14 5.62
N ASN A 153 15.08 10.33 6.58
CA ASN A 153 14.25 9.30 7.21
C ASN A 153 13.06 9.90 7.96
N GLU A 154 13.27 11.02 8.66
CA GLU A 154 12.17 11.78 9.28
C GLU A 154 11.22 12.36 8.23
N ALA A 155 11.74 12.90 7.12
CA ALA A 155 10.95 13.44 6.03
C ALA A 155 10.06 12.37 5.38
N PHE A 156 10.58 11.17 5.13
CA PHE A 156 9.78 10.05 4.61
C PHE A 156 8.72 9.58 5.60
N SER A 157 9.03 9.57 6.91
CA SER A 157 8.03 9.27 7.94
C SER A 157 6.88 10.29 7.93
N ILE A 158 7.16 11.57 7.71
CA ILE A 158 6.14 12.62 7.64
C ILE A 158 5.37 12.54 6.31
N GLN A 159 6.06 12.30 5.19
CA GLN A 159 5.42 12.08 3.89
C GLN A 159 4.42 10.93 3.95
N TYR A 160 4.73 9.85 4.70
CA TYR A 160 3.80 8.75 4.92
C TYR A 160 2.51 9.20 5.60
N SER A 161 2.57 10.15 6.55
CA SER A 161 1.38 10.76 7.14
C SER A 161 0.55 11.53 6.10
N PHE A 162 1.17 12.29 5.19
CA PHE A 162 0.46 12.97 4.10
C PHE A 162 -0.28 11.98 3.18
N VAL A 163 0.35 10.85 2.85
CA VAL A 163 -0.27 9.75 2.09
C VAL A 163 -1.53 9.23 2.80
N ASN A 164 -1.45 8.97 4.10
CA ASN A 164 -2.59 8.46 4.87
C ASN A 164 -3.69 9.51 5.06
N VAL A 165 -3.34 10.79 5.21
CA VAL A 165 -4.30 11.90 5.21
C VAL A 165 -5.07 11.97 3.90
N GLY A 166 -4.37 11.82 2.75
CA GLY A 166 -5.02 11.74 1.45
C GLY A 166 -5.99 10.56 1.37
N SER A 167 -5.53 9.36 1.73
CA SER A 167 -6.38 8.15 1.78
C SER A 167 -7.63 8.35 2.62
N PHE A 168 -7.47 8.82 3.86
CA PHE A 168 -8.56 9.10 4.78
C PHE A 168 -9.52 10.15 4.22
N THR A 169 -9.00 11.19 3.57
CA THR A 169 -9.83 12.24 2.96
C THR A 169 -10.71 11.69 1.85
N GLY A 170 -10.14 10.85 0.97
CA GLY A 170 -10.87 10.23 -0.12
C GLY A 170 -12.01 9.33 0.39
N THR A 171 -11.69 8.38 1.25
CA THR A 171 -12.65 7.33 1.67
C THR A 171 -13.66 7.80 2.70
N THR A 172 -13.36 8.88 3.44
CA THR A 172 -14.25 9.43 4.49
C THR A 172 -15.10 10.58 3.99
N PHE A 173 -14.56 11.50 3.19
CA PHE A 173 -15.26 12.73 2.83
C PHE A 173 -15.69 12.76 1.36
N ILE A 174 -14.78 12.44 0.44
CA ILE A 174 -15.09 12.55 -1.00
C ILE A 174 -16.13 11.51 -1.42
N VAL A 175 -16.01 10.27 -0.94
CA VAL A 175 -16.97 9.19 -1.23
C VAL A 175 -18.40 9.53 -0.77
N LEU A 176 -18.59 10.30 0.30
CA LEU A 176 -19.94 10.68 0.78
C LEU A 176 -20.72 11.52 -0.25
N LEU A 177 -20.01 12.23 -1.13
CA LEU A 177 -20.63 13.04 -2.17
C LEU A 177 -21.36 12.18 -3.20
N ILE A 178 -21.11 10.87 -3.28
CA ILE A 178 -21.83 9.97 -4.19
C ILE A 178 -23.34 10.01 -3.93
N ALA A 179 -23.77 10.09 -2.66
CA ALA A 179 -25.19 10.08 -2.31
C ALA A 179 -25.96 11.29 -2.88
N SER A 180 -25.30 12.45 -3.03
CA SER A 180 -25.94 13.69 -3.50
C SER A 180 -25.55 14.07 -4.94
N TRP A 181 -24.34 13.74 -5.38
CA TRP A 181 -23.79 14.13 -6.69
C TRP A 181 -23.77 12.96 -7.70
N GLY A 182 -23.88 11.72 -7.23
CA GLY A 182 -23.73 10.52 -8.05
C GLY A 182 -22.28 10.20 -8.42
N PHE A 183 -22.05 8.97 -8.90
CA PHE A 183 -20.70 8.47 -9.20
C PHE A 183 -19.95 9.31 -10.24
N ASN A 184 -20.62 9.71 -11.32
CA ASN A 184 -20.02 10.43 -12.44
C ASN A 184 -19.38 11.75 -11.98
N LEU A 185 -20.08 12.56 -11.19
CA LEU A 185 -19.55 13.84 -10.70
C LEU A 185 -18.43 13.66 -9.68
N VAL A 186 -18.42 12.56 -8.92
CA VAL A 186 -17.30 12.24 -8.02
C VAL A 186 -16.05 11.82 -8.81
N PHE A 187 -16.20 11.10 -9.93
CA PHE A 187 -15.08 10.88 -10.86
C PHE A 187 -14.55 12.18 -11.45
N LEU A 188 -15.43 13.11 -11.85
CA LEU A 188 -15.03 14.44 -12.31
C LEU A 188 -14.26 15.21 -11.22
N LEU A 189 -14.75 15.17 -9.97
CA LEU A 189 -14.05 15.77 -8.85
C LEU A 189 -12.64 15.19 -8.67
N CYS A 190 -12.49 13.86 -8.78
CA CYS A 190 -11.18 13.21 -8.75
C CYS A 190 -10.28 13.66 -9.92
N ALA A 191 -10.83 13.85 -11.12
CA ALA A 191 -10.11 14.40 -12.27
C ALA A 191 -9.62 15.84 -11.99
N VAL A 192 -10.51 16.70 -11.50
CA VAL A 192 -10.18 18.09 -11.13
C VAL A 192 -9.10 18.13 -10.05
N LEU A 193 -9.20 17.29 -9.01
CA LEU A 193 -8.17 17.18 -7.97
C LEU A 193 -6.79 16.85 -8.56
N MET A 194 -6.72 15.92 -9.52
CA MET A 194 -5.46 15.58 -10.19
C MET A 194 -4.92 16.71 -11.07
N PHE A 195 -5.78 17.47 -11.75
CA PHE A 195 -5.34 18.63 -12.53
C PHE A 195 -4.88 19.78 -11.64
N VAL A 196 -5.57 20.01 -10.51
CA VAL A 196 -5.14 20.98 -9.50
C VAL A 196 -3.80 20.58 -8.92
N ASP A 197 -3.58 19.29 -8.66
CA ASP A 197 -2.28 18.79 -8.21
C ASP A 197 -1.17 19.00 -9.26
N ALA A 198 -1.46 18.72 -10.53
CA ALA A 198 -0.54 19.01 -11.64
C ALA A 198 -0.16 20.49 -11.67
N ILE A 199 -1.14 21.39 -11.58
CA ILE A 199 -0.91 22.84 -11.56
C ILE A 199 -0.08 23.22 -10.33
N TRP A 200 -0.44 22.71 -9.15
CA TRP A 200 0.29 22.94 -7.91
C TRP A 200 1.76 22.56 -8.04
N PHE A 201 2.04 21.38 -8.57
CA PHE A 201 3.41 20.91 -8.77
C PHE A 201 4.16 21.75 -9.81
N ILE A 202 3.56 22.01 -10.98
CA ILE A 202 4.17 22.77 -12.08
C ILE A 202 4.51 24.21 -11.63
N CYS A 203 3.55 24.92 -11.03
CA CYS A 203 3.76 26.28 -10.56
C CYS A 203 4.85 26.37 -9.48
N ASN A 204 5.02 25.32 -8.68
CA ASN A 204 5.99 25.28 -7.60
C ASN A 204 7.29 24.53 -7.93
N MET A 205 7.53 24.11 -9.18
CA MET A 205 8.75 23.37 -9.57
C MET A 205 10.05 24.11 -9.25
N ARG A 206 10.03 25.45 -9.18
CA ARG A 206 11.21 26.25 -8.80
C ARG A 206 11.69 25.94 -7.39
N SER A 207 10.78 25.59 -6.47
CA SER A 207 11.09 25.23 -5.09
C SER A 207 11.90 23.94 -4.94
N LEU A 208 11.98 23.13 -6.01
CA LEU A 208 12.72 21.88 -6.05
C LEU A 208 14.22 22.09 -6.34
N GLY A 209 14.68 23.33 -6.53
CA GLY A 209 16.09 23.62 -6.83
C GLY A 209 16.55 22.92 -8.10
N ASP A 210 17.54 22.04 -8.00
CA ASP A 210 17.99 21.17 -9.10
C ASP A 210 17.35 19.77 -9.08
N ALA A 211 16.64 19.37 -8.00
CA ALA A 211 16.06 18.02 -7.84
C ALA A 211 15.19 17.61 -9.05
N GLY A 212 15.57 16.56 -9.78
CA GLY A 212 14.80 16.03 -10.91
C GLY A 212 14.84 16.86 -12.20
N LYS A 213 15.81 17.79 -12.36
CA LYS A 213 16.02 18.50 -13.63
C LYS A 213 16.62 17.62 -14.73
N LYS A 214 17.34 16.57 -14.35
CA LYS A 214 17.99 15.61 -15.25
C LYS A 214 17.56 14.19 -14.88
N PRO A 215 17.69 13.22 -15.80
CA PRO A 215 17.45 11.82 -15.48
C PRO A 215 18.24 11.38 -14.26
N PHE A 216 17.67 10.53 -13.40
CA PHE A 216 18.26 10.21 -12.09
C PHE A 216 19.66 9.59 -12.18
N LYS A 217 19.97 8.83 -13.26
CA LYS A 217 21.32 8.28 -13.44
C LYS A 217 22.39 9.32 -13.79
N VAL A 218 21.97 10.42 -14.42
CA VAL A 218 22.84 11.56 -14.72
C VAL A 218 22.97 12.45 -13.48
N ASP A 219 21.86 12.64 -12.76
CA ASP A 219 21.77 13.41 -11.54
C ASP A 219 22.24 12.59 -10.32
N GLN A 220 23.51 12.19 -10.31
CA GLN A 220 24.12 11.50 -9.16
C GLN A 220 24.47 12.48 -8.03
N ARG A 221 23.56 13.39 -7.65
CA ARG A 221 23.71 14.12 -6.38
C ARG A 221 23.55 13.11 -5.24
N LYS A 222 24.69 12.50 -4.92
CA LYS A 222 24.86 11.49 -3.89
C LYS A 222 24.44 12.13 -2.56
N PHE A 223 23.60 11.45 -1.80
CA PHE A 223 23.62 11.62 -0.35
C PHE A 223 25.07 11.49 0.10
N ASN A 224 25.58 12.48 0.83
CA ASN A 224 26.87 12.38 1.50
C ASN A 224 26.73 11.47 2.73
N THR A 225 26.45 10.18 2.51
CA THR A 225 26.52 9.15 3.54
C THR A 225 27.29 7.96 2.99
N VAL A 226 28.55 7.81 3.39
CA VAL A 226 29.37 6.55 3.35
C VAL A 226 29.46 5.83 1.97
N ALA A 227 28.81 6.35 0.93
CA ALA A 227 28.55 5.71 -0.35
C ALA A 227 29.74 5.85 -1.30
N THR A 228 30.68 6.75 -1.02
CA THR A 228 31.90 6.88 -1.81
C THR A 228 32.83 5.68 -1.56
N THR A 229 32.92 5.19 -0.32
CA THR A 229 33.66 3.96 0.02
C THR A 229 32.87 2.68 -0.29
N LYS A 230 31.52 2.73 -0.28
CA LYS A 230 30.67 1.61 -0.69
C LYS A 230 30.58 1.42 -2.21
N LYS A 231 30.59 2.48 -3.04
CA LYS A 231 30.52 2.33 -4.52
C LYS A 231 31.76 1.67 -5.13
N GLU A 232 32.95 1.89 -4.56
CA GLU A 232 34.17 1.19 -4.99
C GLU A 232 34.08 -0.30 -4.62
N LYS A 233 33.61 -0.63 -3.40
CA LYS A 233 33.35 -2.02 -2.98
C LYS A 233 32.18 -2.68 -3.74
N GLU A 234 31.11 -1.96 -4.05
CA GLU A 234 29.92 -2.47 -4.77
C GLU A 234 30.19 -2.71 -6.25
N ASN A 235 31.02 -1.88 -6.90
CA ASN A 235 31.44 -2.13 -8.29
C ASN A 235 32.41 -3.33 -8.38
N GLU A 236 33.27 -3.55 -7.38
CA GLU A 236 34.06 -4.79 -7.27
C GLU A 236 33.18 -6.02 -6.96
N GLU A 237 32.16 -5.89 -6.10
CA GLU A 237 31.23 -6.98 -5.77
C GLU A 237 30.25 -7.32 -6.91
N LYS A 238 29.81 -6.35 -7.71
CA LYS A 238 28.95 -6.59 -8.89
C LYS A 238 29.59 -7.52 -9.92
N ASN A 239 30.91 -7.45 -10.08
CA ASN A 239 31.66 -8.26 -11.04
C ASN A 239 31.97 -9.67 -10.53
N LYS A 240 31.85 -9.95 -9.23
CA LYS A 240 32.06 -11.30 -8.68
C LYS A 240 30.86 -12.22 -9.01
N PRO A 241 31.10 -13.52 -9.26
CA PRO A 241 30.03 -14.50 -9.38
C PRO A 241 29.31 -14.68 -8.04
N LEU A 242 28.00 -14.96 -8.08
CA LEU A 242 27.19 -15.16 -6.87
C LEU A 242 27.71 -16.35 -6.08
N THR A 243 27.94 -16.15 -4.78
CA THR A 243 28.36 -17.20 -3.85
C THR A 243 27.21 -18.16 -3.52
N SER A 244 27.52 -19.29 -2.89
CA SER A 244 26.48 -20.20 -2.37
C SER A 244 25.63 -19.56 -1.27
N GLY A 245 26.21 -18.65 -0.47
CA GLY A 245 25.49 -17.83 0.52
C GLY A 245 24.52 -16.85 -0.14
N ASP A 246 24.97 -16.16 -1.20
CA ASP A 246 24.10 -15.24 -1.98
C ASP A 246 22.87 -15.95 -2.54
N LYS A 247 23.05 -17.16 -3.08
CA LYS A 247 21.94 -17.99 -3.59
C LYS A 247 20.94 -18.36 -2.48
N LYS A 248 21.41 -18.66 -1.27
CA LYS A 248 20.54 -18.95 -0.12
C LYS A 248 19.74 -17.72 0.32
N ARG A 249 20.37 -16.54 0.34
CA ARG A 249 19.70 -15.26 0.66
C ARG A 249 18.67 -14.90 -0.40
N ILE A 250 19.00 -15.07 -1.68
CA ILE A 250 18.05 -14.90 -2.79
C ILE A 250 16.86 -15.85 -2.61
N ALA A 251 17.10 -17.14 -2.31
CA ALA A 251 16.04 -18.11 -2.07
C ALA A 251 15.13 -17.72 -0.88
N ALA A 252 15.73 -17.22 0.22
CA ALA A 252 14.99 -16.70 1.36
C ALA A 252 14.13 -15.48 0.97
N ILE A 253 14.64 -14.60 0.12
CA ILE A 253 13.90 -13.44 -0.39
C ILE A 253 12.70 -13.90 -1.23
N ILE A 254 12.92 -14.80 -2.20
CA ILE A 254 11.85 -15.36 -3.02
C ILE A 254 10.78 -16.01 -2.15
N LEU A 255 11.18 -16.79 -1.13
CA LEU A 255 10.26 -17.44 -0.21
C LEU A 255 9.38 -16.41 0.53
N VAL A 256 9.97 -15.34 1.07
CA VAL A 256 9.21 -14.27 1.75
C VAL A 256 8.29 -13.54 0.77
N THR A 257 8.74 -13.29 -0.46
CA THR A 257 7.91 -12.72 -1.52
C THR A 257 6.69 -13.59 -1.81
N LEU A 258 6.80 -14.92 -1.82
CA LEU A 258 5.66 -15.82 -1.99
C LEU A 258 4.66 -15.71 -0.83
N PHE A 259 5.12 -15.67 0.42
CA PHE A 259 4.26 -15.38 1.57
C PHE A 259 3.62 -13.99 1.49
N SER A 260 4.32 -13.01 0.91
CA SER A 260 3.77 -11.68 0.65
C SER A 260 2.61 -11.69 -0.34
N VAL A 261 2.67 -12.53 -1.38
CA VAL A 261 1.55 -12.70 -2.31
C VAL A 261 0.32 -13.18 -1.56
N ILE A 262 0.46 -14.21 -0.71
CA ILE A 262 -0.64 -14.74 0.09
C ILE A 262 -1.19 -13.66 1.02
N PHE A 263 -0.32 -12.98 1.76
CA PHE A 263 -0.69 -11.91 2.68
C PHE A 263 -1.53 -10.83 1.98
N TRP A 264 -1.02 -10.26 0.89
CA TRP A 264 -1.73 -9.18 0.18
C TRP A 264 -2.99 -9.70 -0.50
N MET A 265 -3.00 -10.93 -0.99
CA MET A 265 -4.18 -11.52 -1.63
C MET A 265 -5.33 -11.57 -0.63
N VAL A 266 -5.10 -12.14 0.56
CA VAL A 266 -6.16 -12.22 1.58
C VAL A 266 -6.48 -10.86 2.19
N TRP A 267 -5.50 -9.95 2.30
CA TRP A 267 -5.74 -8.59 2.77
C TRP A 267 -6.68 -7.82 1.83
N TYR A 268 -6.40 -7.82 0.52
CA TYR A 268 -7.28 -7.15 -0.46
C TYR A 268 -8.62 -7.86 -0.61
N MET A 269 -8.64 -9.19 -0.52
CA MET A 269 -9.88 -9.95 -0.65
C MET A 269 -10.89 -9.63 0.44
N ALA A 270 -10.45 -9.36 1.68
CA ALA A 270 -11.33 -9.14 2.81
C ALA A 270 -12.26 -7.92 2.64
N TYR A 271 -11.90 -6.95 1.78
CA TYR A 271 -12.78 -5.85 1.41
C TYR A 271 -14.05 -6.32 0.69
N MET A 272 -13.96 -7.37 -0.14
CA MET A 272 -15.10 -7.83 -0.95
C MET A 272 -16.28 -8.36 -0.11
N PRO A 273 -16.12 -9.31 0.83
CA PRO A 273 -17.22 -9.69 1.71
C PRO A 273 -17.69 -8.53 2.59
N VAL A 274 -16.82 -7.60 2.98
CA VAL A 274 -17.28 -6.40 3.72
C VAL A 274 -18.18 -5.52 2.86
N TYR A 275 -17.86 -5.32 1.58
CA TYR A 275 -18.67 -4.51 0.68
C TYR A 275 -19.97 -5.17 0.24
N TYR A 276 -19.95 -6.46 -0.10
CA TYR A 276 -21.09 -7.14 -0.74
C TYR A 276 -21.85 -8.07 0.20
N TYR A 277 -21.16 -8.79 1.09
CA TYR A 277 -21.83 -9.73 1.98
C TYR A 277 -22.40 -9.03 3.21
N PHE A 278 -21.60 -8.19 3.87
CA PHE A 278 -22.06 -7.39 5.02
C PHE A 278 -22.57 -6.01 4.62
N GLY A 279 -22.00 -5.43 3.57
CA GLY A 279 -22.27 -4.07 3.14
C GLY A 279 -23.63 -3.88 2.50
N HIS A 280 -24.16 -2.67 2.66
CA HIS A 280 -25.30 -2.19 1.89
C HIS A 280 -24.84 -1.58 0.56
N GLY A 281 -25.76 -1.53 -0.40
CA GLY A 281 -25.53 -0.94 -1.71
C GLY A 281 -26.73 -1.08 -2.64
N ASP A 282 -26.66 -0.39 -3.77
CA ASP A 282 -27.76 -0.20 -4.72
C ASP A 282 -27.69 -1.20 -5.89
N GLY A 283 -27.51 -2.50 -5.61
CA GLY A 283 -27.35 -3.55 -6.63
C GLY A 283 -27.70 -4.96 -6.12
N ALA A 284 -27.86 -5.91 -7.03
CA ALA A 284 -28.38 -7.25 -6.71
C ALA A 284 -27.45 -8.11 -5.83
N ASP A 285 -26.14 -7.81 -5.84
CA ASP A 285 -25.13 -8.58 -5.11
C ASP A 285 -24.85 -8.04 -3.69
N PHE A 286 -25.44 -6.90 -3.30
CA PHE A 286 -25.30 -6.34 -1.95
C PHE A 286 -26.32 -6.97 -1.00
N LEU A 287 -25.85 -7.76 -0.03
CA LEU A 287 -26.70 -8.57 0.85
C LEU A 287 -27.07 -7.85 2.16
N ASN A 288 -26.39 -6.76 2.51
CA ASN A 288 -26.67 -5.94 3.70
C ASN A 288 -26.88 -6.75 5.00
N ARG A 289 -25.95 -7.68 5.29
CA ARG A 289 -26.05 -8.57 6.48
C ARG A 289 -25.51 -7.96 7.77
N ALA A 290 -25.03 -6.72 7.73
CA ALA A 290 -24.62 -5.98 8.90
C ALA A 290 -25.55 -4.78 9.17
N ASN A 291 -25.68 -4.42 10.43
CA ASN A 291 -26.34 -3.19 10.84
C ASN A 291 -25.32 -2.04 10.78
N TRP A 292 -25.44 -1.21 9.73
CA TRP A 292 -24.60 -0.05 9.50
C TRP A 292 -25.08 1.22 10.23
N MET A 293 -26.13 1.13 11.05
CA MET A 293 -26.66 2.29 11.78
C MET A 293 -25.90 2.51 13.10
N ILE A 294 -25.38 3.72 13.30
CA ILE A 294 -24.98 4.24 14.61
C ILE A 294 -26.00 5.32 15.01
N GLY A 295 -26.99 4.94 15.82
CA GLY A 295 -28.13 5.81 16.09
C GLY A 295 -28.90 6.09 14.79
N SER A 296 -28.97 7.36 14.37
CA SER A 296 -29.60 7.77 13.11
C SER A 296 -28.62 7.93 11.94
N PHE A 297 -27.33 7.68 12.15
CA PHE A 297 -26.31 7.81 11.12
C PHE A 297 -26.09 6.47 10.42
N ASP A 298 -26.34 6.42 9.11
CA ASP A 298 -25.99 5.28 8.26
C ASP A 298 -24.51 5.36 7.88
N VAL A 299 -23.73 4.43 8.41
CA VAL A 299 -22.29 4.37 8.20
C VAL A 299 -22.01 3.86 6.77
N PRO A 300 -21.31 4.64 5.93
CA PRO A 300 -20.93 4.17 4.60
C PRO A 300 -19.95 3.01 4.67
N THR A 301 -20.07 2.06 3.75
CA THR A 301 -19.15 0.92 3.66
C THR A 301 -17.70 1.34 3.38
N SER A 302 -17.49 2.52 2.77
CA SER A 302 -16.15 3.12 2.56
C SER A 302 -15.40 3.45 3.85
N TYR A 303 -16.10 3.56 4.98
CA TYR A 303 -15.43 3.79 6.26
C TYR A 303 -14.58 2.59 6.67
N PHE A 304 -14.84 1.39 6.13
CA PHE A 304 -13.95 0.25 6.29
C PHE A 304 -12.54 0.52 5.71
N ASP A 305 -12.41 1.19 4.56
CA ASP A 305 -11.11 1.65 4.05
C ASP A 305 -10.51 2.72 4.96
N SER A 306 -11.32 3.67 5.43
CA SER A 306 -10.87 4.74 6.32
C SER A 306 -10.32 4.21 7.64
N MET A 307 -10.90 3.13 8.16
CA MET A 307 -10.43 2.50 9.39
C MET A 307 -8.99 2.02 9.28
N ASN A 308 -8.58 1.49 8.13
CA ASN A 308 -7.19 1.10 7.92
C ASN A 308 -6.23 2.29 8.04
N ALA A 309 -6.54 3.40 7.37
CA ALA A 309 -5.74 4.62 7.45
C ALA A 309 -5.68 5.17 8.89
N ILE A 310 -6.82 5.21 9.59
CA ILE A 310 -6.88 5.69 10.99
C ILE A 310 -6.05 4.80 11.92
N VAL A 311 -6.19 3.48 11.82
CA VAL A 311 -5.45 2.54 12.65
C VAL A 311 -3.94 2.67 12.39
N CYS A 312 -3.53 2.80 11.13
CA CYS A 312 -2.14 3.04 10.76
C CYS A 312 -1.59 4.36 11.34
N ILE A 313 -2.36 5.45 11.28
CA ILE A 313 -1.97 6.74 11.87
C ILE A 313 -1.89 6.64 13.41
N ALA A 314 -2.89 6.06 14.04
CA ALA A 314 -3.01 6.00 15.50
C ALA A 314 -1.98 5.06 16.13
N LEU A 315 -1.80 3.87 15.55
CA LEU A 315 -0.90 2.85 16.10
C LEU A 315 0.52 2.98 15.56
N GLY A 316 0.77 3.75 14.50
CA GLY A 316 2.11 3.92 13.89
C GLY A 316 3.20 4.30 14.89
N PRO A 317 3.03 5.37 15.68
CA PRO A 317 3.98 5.76 16.72
C PRO A 317 4.14 4.70 17.82
N ILE A 318 3.07 3.96 18.13
CA ILE A 318 3.06 2.91 19.18
C ILE A 318 3.90 1.71 18.72
N PHE A 319 3.65 1.22 17.51
CA PHE A 319 4.43 0.14 16.91
C PHE A 319 5.89 0.55 16.70
N GLY A 320 6.15 1.79 16.28
CA GLY A 320 7.51 2.33 16.20
C GLY A 320 8.26 2.20 17.52
N ARG A 321 7.67 2.67 18.62
CA ARG A 321 8.25 2.52 19.98
C ARG A 321 8.41 1.07 20.40
N LEU A 322 7.44 0.21 20.08
CA LEU A 322 7.49 -1.21 20.37
C LEU A 322 8.68 -1.88 19.66
N TRP A 323 8.90 -1.58 18.38
CA TRP A 323 10.01 -2.13 17.60
C TRP A 323 11.36 -1.60 18.07
N THR A 324 11.49 -0.32 18.39
CA THR A 324 12.71 0.23 19.00
C THR A 324 13.02 -0.47 20.32
N LYS A 325 12.04 -0.61 21.21
CA LYS A 325 12.19 -1.31 22.49
C LYS A 325 12.52 -2.78 22.34
N LEU A 326 12.08 -3.44 21.26
CA LEU A 326 12.42 -4.82 20.94
C LEU A 326 13.86 -4.92 20.41
N ALA A 327 14.27 -4.00 19.54
CA ALA A 327 15.62 -3.96 18.98
C ALA A 327 16.71 -3.70 20.02
N GLU A 328 16.39 -2.95 21.08
CA GLU A 328 17.32 -2.65 22.19
C GLU A 328 17.47 -3.80 23.22
N ARG A 329 16.71 -4.89 23.10
CA ARG A 329 16.79 -6.00 24.05
C ARG A 329 18.11 -6.77 23.90
N PRO A 330 18.63 -7.40 24.97
CA PRO A 330 19.81 -8.28 24.88
C PRO A 330 19.66 -9.44 23.89
N GLN A 331 18.42 -9.87 23.62
CA GLN A 331 18.09 -10.94 22.67
C GLN A 331 18.04 -10.45 21.21
N GLY A 332 18.10 -9.14 20.98
CA GLY A 332 17.87 -8.49 19.68
C GLY A 332 16.38 -8.37 19.31
N ASP A 333 16.13 -7.72 18.17
CA ASP A 333 14.79 -7.57 17.60
C ASP A 333 14.15 -8.93 17.26
N MET A 334 12.82 -8.98 17.18
CA MET A 334 12.11 -10.12 16.65
C MET A 334 12.49 -10.33 15.18
N SER A 335 12.76 -11.60 14.81
CA SER A 335 13.14 -11.91 13.44
C SER A 335 12.07 -11.51 12.44
N MET A 336 12.50 -11.16 11.23
CA MET A 336 11.61 -10.69 10.18
C MET A 336 10.58 -11.76 9.82
N PHE A 337 10.99 -13.03 9.74
CA PHE A 337 10.07 -14.14 9.47
C PHE A 337 8.97 -14.29 10.54
N LYS A 338 9.30 -14.04 11.82
CA LYS A 338 8.31 -14.06 12.91
C LYS A 338 7.32 -12.89 12.83
N LYS A 339 7.79 -11.70 12.49
CA LYS A 339 6.90 -10.55 12.21
C LYS A 339 5.99 -10.87 11.02
N THR A 340 6.51 -11.50 9.95
CA THR A 340 5.70 -11.87 8.78
C THR A 340 4.61 -12.85 9.19
N ALA A 341 5.00 -13.89 9.90
CA ALA A 341 4.08 -14.89 10.43
C ALA A 341 2.99 -14.26 11.30
N LEU A 342 3.36 -13.34 12.20
CA LEU A 342 2.42 -12.63 13.05
C LEU A 342 1.42 -11.80 12.22
N GLY A 343 1.88 -11.09 11.19
CA GLY A 343 1.01 -10.35 10.27
C GLY A 343 0.00 -11.26 9.55
N ILE A 344 0.44 -12.41 9.04
CA ILE A 344 -0.43 -13.41 8.39
C ILE A 344 -1.45 -13.97 9.40
N ILE A 345 -1.02 -14.31 10.62
CA ILE A 345 -1.89 -14.82 11.68
C ILE A 345 -2.97 -13.79 12.05
N PHE A 346 -2.63 -12.50 12.14
CA PHE A 346 -3.61 -11.44 12.40
C PHE A 346 -4.68 -11.34 11.31
N ILE A 347 -4.31 -11.47 10.03
CA ILE A 347 -5.31 -11.54 8.95
C ILE A 347 -6.17 -12.79 9.08
N GLY A 348 -5.57 -13.93 9.40
CA GLY A 348 -6.30 -15.17 9.69
C GLY A 348 -7.37 -14.96 10.77
N PHE A 349 -7.01 -14.31 11.88
CA PHE A 349 -7.95 -13.93 12.94
C PHE A 349 -8.99 -12.90 12.48
N ALA A 350 -8.67 -12.01 11.55
CA ALA A 350 -9.67 -11.12 10.95
C ALA A 350 -10.76 -11.92 10.22
N TYR A 351 -10.40 -12.97 9.49
CA TYR A 351 -11.38 -13.86 8.87
C TYR A 351 -12.14 -14.71 9.88
N VAL A 352 -11.51 -15.16 10.97
CA VAL A 352 -12.23 -15.80 12.09
C VAL A 352 -13.27 -14.83 12.66
N ALA A 353 -12.89 -13.58 12.94
CA ALA A 353 -13.81 -12.56 13.43
C ALA A 353 -14.96 -12.33 12.44
N MET A 354 -14.68 -12.32 11.14
CA MET A 354 -15.69 -12.17 10.09
C MET A 354 -16.69 -13.35 10.04
N VAL A 355 -16.21 -14.58 10.22
CA VAL A 355 -17.08 -15.77 10.29
C VAL A 355 -17.93 -15.75 11.56
N LEU A 356 -17.34 -15.44 12.71
CA LEU A 356 -18.06 -15.30 13.98
C LEU A 356 -19.11 -14.19 13.91
N ALA A 357 -18.80 -13.11 13.20
CA ALA A 357 -19.74 -12.01 12.97
C ALA A 357 -21.02 -12.48 12.28
N ASP A 358 -20.91 -13.27 11.21
CA ASP A 358 -22.08 -13.84 10.53
C ASP A 358 -22.82 -14.89 11.39
N MET A 359 -22.07 -15.74 12.11
CA MET A 359 -22.66 -16.76 12.99
C MET A 359 -23.49 -16.16 14.12
N VAL A 360 -22.99 -15.10 14.76
CA VAL A 360 -23.67 -14.43 15.89
C VAL A 360 -24.71 -13.43 15.40
N GLY A 361 -24.45 -12.79 14.26
CA GLY A 361 -25.30 -11.73 13.72
C GLY A 361 -26.61 -12.22 13.12
N HIS A 362 -26.67 -13.45 12.58
CA HIS A 362 -27.85 -14.02 11.91
C HIS A 362 -28.48 -13.09 10.85
N GLY A 363 -27.65 -12.31 10.13
CA GLY A 363 -28.11 -11.31 9.15
C GLY A 363 -28.29 -9.89 9.71
N HIS A 364 -28.08 -9.68 11.01
CA HIS A 364 -28.05 -8.39 11.70
C HIS A 364 -26.71 -8.20 12.43
N THR A 365 -25.61 -8.45 11.72
CA THR A 365 -24.26 -8.38 12.27
C THR A 365 -23.96 -6.99 12.81
N SER A 366 -23.53 -6.88 14.07
CA SER A 366 -23.15 -5.57 14.63
C SER A 366 -21.96 -4.98 13.88
N LEU A 367 -22.00 -3.67 13.59
CA LEU A 367 -20.91 -2.93 12.97
C LEU A 367 -19.56 -3.09 13.72
N TRP A 368 -19.59 -3.31 15.03
CA TRP A 368 -18.38 -3.50 15.83
C TRP A 368 -17.58 -4.73 15.42
N TRP A 369 -18.22 -5.76 14.85
CA TRP A 369 -17.50 -6.89 14.25
C TRP A 369 -16.75 -6.47 13.00
N ILE A 370 -17.38 -5.66 12.13
CA ILE A 370 -16.74 -5.14 10.93
C ILE A 370 -15.55 -4.23 11.31
N ALA A 371 -15.72 -3.44 12.36
CA ALA A 371 -14.65 -2.63 12.94
C ALA A 371 -13.49 -3.50 13.48
N LEU A 372 -13.80 -4.60 14.18
CA LEU A 372 -12.79 -5.55 14.66
C LEU A 372 -12.01 -6.19 13.51
N VAL A 373 -12.69 -6.60 12.42
CA VAL A 373 -12.05 -7.11 11.21
C VAL A 373 -11.06 -6.08 10.64
N ALA A 374 -11.50 -4.82 10.49
CA ALA A 374 -10.64 -3.75 10.00
C ALA A 374 -9.39 -3.54 10.88
N ILE A 375 -9.57 -3.54 12.21
CA ILE A 375 -8.47 -3.36 13.17
C ILE A 375 -7.49 -4.53 13.07
N LEU A 376 -7.96 -5.78 13.07
CA LEU A 376 -7.10 -6.96 12.98
C LEU A 376 -6.30 -6.99 11.68
N MET A 377 -6.94 -6.70 10.54
CA MET A 377 -6.26 -6.59 9.25
C MET A 377 -5.20 -5.49 9.25
N SER A 378 -5.52 -4.33 9.81
CA SER A 378 -4.61 -3.18 9.85
C SER A 378 -3.42 -3.43 10.77
N VAL A 379 -3.63 -4.04 11.93
CA VAL A 379 -2.54 -4.52 12.79
C VAL A 379 -1.68 -5.53 12.05
N GLY A 380 -2.29 -6.48 11.32
CA GLY A 380 -1.56 -7.44 10.49
C GLY A 380 -0.68 -6.76 9.44
N GLU A 381 -1.22 -5.76 8.75
CA GLU A 381 -0.47 -4.93 7.79
C GLU A 381 0.67 -4.17 8.45
N MET A 382 0.43 -3.52 9.59
CA MET A 382 1.47 -2.75 10.27
C MET A 382 2.62 -3.60 10.78
N VAL A 383 2.36 -4.86 11.14
CA VAL A 383 3.41 -5.83 11.50
C VAL A 383 4.15 -6.33 10.25
N PHE A 384 3.46 -6.50 9.12
CA PHE A 384 3.99 -7.06 7.88
C PHE A 384 4.72 -6.02 6.98
N SER A 385 4.12 -4.85 6.77
CA SER A 385 4.48 -3.82 5.79
C SER A 385 5.86 -3.16 5.98
N PRO A 386 6.36 -2.88 7.21
CA PRO A 386 7.70 -2.32 7.43
C PRO A 386 8.84 -3.21 6.92
N MET A 387 8.53 -4.46 6.57
CA MET A 387 9.55 -5.46 6.30
C MET A 387 9.96 -5.56 4.83
N GLY A 388 9.11 -5.24 3.86
CA GLY A 388 9.40 -5.48 2.44
C GLY A 388 10.71 -4.85 1.97
N ASN A 389 10.81 -3.52 2.09
CA ASN A 389 11.98 -2.78 1.64
C ASN A 389 13.19 -2.98 2.57
N SER A 390 12.98 -3.10 3.88
CA SER A 390 14.08 -3.28 4.84
C SER A 390 14.71 -4.67 4.73
N PHE A 391 13.92 -5.70 4.48
CA PHE A 391 14.39 -7.08 4.35
C PHE A 391 15.20 -7.30 3.08
N ILE A 392 14.70 -6.81 1.95
CA ILE A 392 15.41 -6.90 0.68
C ILE A 392 16.72 -6.13 0.76
N THR A 393 16.71 -4.90 1.31
CA THR A 393 17.95 -4.11 1.44
C THR A 393 18.98 -4.71 2.40
N LYS A 394 18.56 -5.49 3.41
CA LYS A 394 19.48 -6.18 4.33
C LYS A 394 20.09 -7.45 3.75
N LEU A 395 19.32 -8.23 2.99
CA LEU A 395 19.74 -9.58 2.56
C LEU A 395 20.20 -9.67 1.11
N ALA A 396 19.73 -8.78 0.24
CA ALA A 396 20.00 -8.88 -1.18
C ALA A 396 21.48 -8.63 -1.48
N PRO A 397 22.12 -9.49 -2.29
CA PRO A 397 23.46 -9.22 -2.82
C PRO A 397 23.45 -7.92 -3.64
N ALA A 398 24.51 -7.10 -3.51
CA ALA A 398 24.64 -5.82 -4.22
C ALA A 398 24.44 -5.95 -5.75
N LYS A 399 24.79 -7.12 -6.31
CA LYS A 399 24.63 -7.45 -7.73
C LYS A 399 23.18 -7.47 -8.21
N VAL A 400 22.25 -7.95 -7.37
CA VAL A 400 20.84 -8.16 -7.73
C VAL A 400 19.86 -7.34 -6.87
N MET A 401 20.37 -6.44 -6.03
CA MET A 401 19.58 -5.57 -5.14
C MET A 401 18.40 -4.88 -5.86
N GLY A 402 18.66 -4.21 -6.99
CA GLY A 402 17.63 -3.51 -7.75
C GLY A 402 16.55 -4.46 -8.31
N LEU A 403 16.94 -5.65 -8.77
CA LEU A 403 16.01 -6.68 -9.25
C LEU A 403 15.12 -7.17 -8.10
N LEU A 404 15.71 -7.46 -6.95
CA LEU A 404 15.00 -7.98 -5.78
C LEU A 404 14.08 -6.92 -5.17
N LEU A 405 14.44 -5.64 -5.19
CA LEU A 405 13.54 -4.55 -4.77
C LEU A 405 12.28 -4.47 -5.65
N GLY A 406 12.39 -4.85 -6.92
CA GLY A 406 11.26 -4.98 -7.84
C GLY A 406 10.29 -6.12 -7.48
N PHE A 407 10.68 -7.09 -6.66
CA PHE A 407 9.82 -8.23 -6.31
C PHE A 407 8.68 -7.86 -5.37
N TRP A 408 8.84 -6.79 -4.59
CA TRP A 408 7.79 -6.32 -3.70
C TRP A 408 6.53 -5.84 -4.43
N PRO A 409 6.61 -4.89 -5.39
CA PRO A 409 5.43 -4.51 -6.18
C PRO A 409 4.90 -5.67 -7.04
N ILE A 410 5.77 -6.59 -7.49
CA ILE A 410 5.35 -7.81 -8.20
C ILE A 410 4.47 -8.71 -7.32
N ALA A 411 4.80 -8.86 -6.03
CA ALA A 411 4.00 -9.66 -5.12
C ALA A 411 2.58 -9.11 -4.98
N VAL A 412 2.44 -7.78 -4.84
CA VAL A 412 1.14 -7.12 -4.80
C VAL A 412 0.39 -7.26 -6.13
N PHE A 413 1.08 -7.10 -7.27
CA PHE A 413 0.50 -7.27 -8.60
C PHE A 413 -0.16 -8.65 -8.75
N PHE A 414 0.55 -9.73 -8.43
CA PHE A 414 -0.02 -11.09 -8.50
C PHE A 414 -1.12 -11.30 -7.46
N ALA A 415 -0.92 -10.82 -6.23
CA ALA A 415 -1.95 -10.91 -5.19
C ALA A 415 -3.29 -10.29 -5.64
N THR A 416 -3.24 -9.13 -6.30
CA THR A 416 -4.42 -8.45 -6.82
C THR A 416 -5.04 -9.14 -8.02
N LEU A 417 -4.27 -9.84 -8.86
CA LEU A 417 -4.84 -10.63 -9.95
C LEU A 417 -5.49 -11.94 -9.47
N ILE A 418 -5.02 -12.50 -8.36
CA ILE A 418 -5.48 -13.80 -7.84
C ILE A 418 -6.74 -13.63 -6.97
N TYR A 419 -6.80 -12.62 -6.09
CA TYR A 419 -7.89 -12.55 -5.11
C TYR A 419 -9.31 -12.51 -5.70
N PRO A 420 -9.59 -11.87 -6.85
CA PRO A 420 -10.95 -11.86 -7.41
C PRO A 420 -11.43 -13.26 -7.80
N GLN A 421 -10.51 -14.14 -8.21
CA GLN A 421 -10.83 -15.53 -8.53
C GLN A 421 -11.16 -16.31 -7.26
N VAL A 422 -10.36 -16.12 -6.20
CA VAL A 422 -10.63 -16.73 -4.88
C VAL A 422 -11.95 -16.22 -4.31
N TYR A 423 -12.22 -14.91 -4.44
CA TYR A 423 -13.49 -14.31 -4.07
C TYR A 423 -14.67 -14.94 -4.83
N ALA A 424 -14.55 -15.11 -6.15
CA ALA A 424 -15.59 -15.75 -6.96
C ALA A 424 -15.88 -17.20 -6.53
N LEU A 425 -14.86 -17.95 -6.10
CA LEU A 425 -15.02 -19.31 -5.58
C LEU A 425 -15.74 -19.35 -4.23
N LEU A 426 -15.50 -18.36 -3.37
CA LEU A 426 -16.09 -18.27 -2.04
C LEU A 426 -17.43 -17.52 -2.02
N LYS A 427 -17.78 -16.81 -3.10
CA LYS A 427 -19.01 -16.01 -3.19
C LYS A 427 -20.23 -16.89 -2.92
N THR A 428 -21.05 -16.46 -1.97
CA THR A 428 -22.30 -17.14 -1.64
C THR A 428 -23.24 -16.22 -0.88
N SER A 429 -24.55 -16.42 -1.05
CA SER A 429 -25.59 -15.83 -0.21
C SER A 429 -26.00 -16.73 0.96
N ASN A 430 -25.57 -17.99 0.97
CA ASN A 430 -25.93 -18.95 2.01
C ASN A 430 -24.98 -18.80 3.22
N PRO A 431 -25.48 -18.51 4.44
CA PRO A 431 -24.66 -18.32 5.64
C PRO A 431 -23.76 -19.52 5.98
N ALA A 432 -24.29 -20.75 5.89
CA ALA A 432 -23.50 -21.94 6.20
C ALA A 432 -22.33 -22.13 5.22
N ARG A 433 -22.54 -21.85 3.92
CA ARG A 433 -21.46 -21.88 2.93
C ARG A 433 -20.45 -20.75 3.13
N PHE A 434 -20.91 -19.56 3.53
CA PHE A 434 -20.03 -18.43 3.86
C PHE A 434 -19.13 -18.78 5.04
N GLN A 435 -19.71 -19.24 6.14
CA GLN A 435 -19.01 -19.64 7.36
C GLN A 435 -17.98 -20.74 7.10
N MET A 436 -18.36 -21.76 6.33
CA MET A 436 -17.46 -22.85 5.96
C MET A 436 -16.33 -22.36 5.05
N GLY A 437 -16.64 -21.63 3.97
CA GLY A 437 -15.65 -21.18 2.99
C GLY A 437 -14.62 -20.22 3.58
N TYR A 438 -15.08 -19.17 4.26
CA TYR A 438 -14.19 -18.20 4.91
C TYR A 438 -13.55 -18.77 6.19
N GLY A 439 -14.16 -19.75 6.85
CA GLY A 439 -13.57 -20.48 7.98
C GLY A 439 -12.40 -21.37 7.54
N ILE A 440 -12.54 -22.09 6.43
CA ILE A 440 -11.44 -22.88 5.82
C ILE A 440 -10.31 -21.94 5.39
N LEU A 441 -10.63 -20.82 4.74
CA LEU A 441 -9.64 -19.80 4.38
C LEU A 441 -8.89 -19.30 5.62
N ALA A 442 -9.61 -18.93 6.69
CA ALA A 442 -9.01 -18.47 7.94
C ALA A 442 -8.03 -19.52 8.51
N ALA A 443 -8.45 -20.79 8.54
CA ALA A 443 -7.62 -21.88 9.01
C ALA A 443 -6.34 -22.04 8.15
N ILE A 444 -6.47 -22.01 6.83
CA ILE A 444 -5.31 -22.08 5.91
C ILE A 444 -4.34 -20.93 6.19
N VAL A 445 -4.83 -19.69 6.30
CA VAL A 445 -4.00 -18.51 6.55
C VAL A 445 -3.28 -18.63 7.91
N ILE A 446 -3.98 -19.02 8.98
CA ILE A 446 -3.39 -19.21 10.30
C ILE A 446 -2.33 -20.32 10.27
N ILE A 447 -2.64 -21.46 9.64
CA ILE A 447 -1.70 -22.58 9.51
C ILE A 447 -0.44 -22.15 8.76
N LEU A 448 -0.56 -21.42 7.66
CA LEU A 448 0.59 -20.89 6.91
C LEU A 448 1.43 -19.93 7.77
N GLY A 449 0.78 -19.06 8.54
CA GLY A 449 1.46 -18.19 9.49
C GLY A 449 2.20 -18.97 10.59
N LEU A 450 1.58 -20.01 11.15
CA LEU A 450 2.20 -20.89 12.14
C LEU A 450 3.37 -21.67 11.56
N ILE A 451 3.23 -22.23 10.36
CA ILE A 451 4.32 -22.90 9.63
C ILE A 451 5.51 -21.95 9.50
N LEU A 452 5.28 -20.71 9.08
CA LEU A 452 6.35 -19.72 8.95
C LEU A 452 6.96 -19.34 10.31
N TRP A 453 6.14 -19.21 11.36
CA TRP A 453 6.60 -18.93 12.72
C TRP A 453 7.56 -20.00 13.25
N PHE A 454 7.19 -21.28 13.09
CA PHE A 454 8.02 -22.40 13.56
C PHE A 454 9.22 -22.66 12.64
N ALA A 455 9.08 -22.40 11.34
CA ALA A 455 10.19 -22.48 10.38
C ALA A 455 11.20 -21.33 10.54
N SER A 456 10.85 -20.25 11.25
CA SER A 456 11.66 -19.02 11.34
C SER A 456 13.09 -19.32 11.76
N ARG A 457 13.32 -20.21 12.74
CA ARG A 457 14.68 -20.51 13.24
C ARG A 457 15.62 -21.03 12.14
N LYS A 458 15.10 -21.84 11.22
CA LYS A 458 15.88 -22.37 10.09
C LYS A 458 16.12 -21.28 9.04
N LEU A 459 15.15 -20.40 8.83
CA LEU A 459 15.25 -19.29 7.88
C LEU A 459 16.19 -18.18 8.39
N ASP A 460 16.13 -17.87 9.68
CA ASP A 460 17.03 -16.93 10.36
C ASP A 460 18.50 -17.42 10.30
N ALA A 461 18.71 -18.74 10.27
CA ALA A 461 20.05 -19.31 10.08
C ALA A 461 20.59 -19.11 8.66
N LEU A 462 19.73 -18.98 7.64
CA LEU A 462 20.13 -18.67 6.26
C LEU A 462 20.55 -17.21 6.09
N GLU A 463 20.03 -16.31 6.92
CA GLU A 463 20.44 -14.89 6.97
C GLU A 463 21.87 -14.72 7.52
N LYS A 464 22.26 -15.56 8.48
CA LYS A 464 23.58 -15.51 9.12
C LYS A 464 24.70 -16.23 8.35
N SER A 465 24.34 -17.09 7.39
CA SER A 465 25.27 -17.75 6.46
C SER A 465 25.58 -16.91 5.23
#